data_AF-A0A2N8T9L8-F1
#
_entry.id   AF-A0A2N8T9L8-F1
#
_cell.length_a   1.000
_cell.length_b   1.000
_cell.length_c   1.000
_cell.angle_alpha   90.00
_cell.angle_beta   90.00
_cell.angle_gamma   90.00
#
_symmetry.space_group_name_H-M   'P 1'
#
loop_
_entity.id
_entity.type
_entity.pdbx_description
1 polymer ?
#
loop_
_entity_poly.entity_id
_entity_poly.type
_entity_poly.pdbx_seq_one_letter_code
_entity_poly.pdbx_strand_id
1 'polypeptide(L)'
;MAVSDLIQQARARFGKNSSVVLLPDQSTGEKPWEMFVTDEHTEHYLTLKAGGDTGRGMLTGMMGGIGGLTMLFFSLLFALQGDIKDAIFTLSFTAALVLPAFLWETRRPLPLPILFNRRTREVYFDHNGELFHTPWDGIQALAGEFIMVGPHTGGMRNASLEILVRRLGEPDNALLVSLGLPMGKTLQMQKGFWEWLRAYMDNGPWFDENGQRSESDVFVREMLSAHMKPTDFLPWVKQKIAEKKAAHGGKNYLDWTDAFSLFGETLFYPMNWLQEFTYNIAKRRSRNRWPQIVTERLQPDGPMTRLIDLERERGLDV
;
A
#
# COMPACT_ATOMS: atom_id res chain seq x y z
N MET A 1 26.35 -11.21 12.85
CA MET A 1 25.86 -10.69 14.16
C MET A 1 24.64 -11.52 14.53
N ALA A 2 24.53 -12.07 15.74
CA ALA A 2 23.45 -13.01 16.02
C ALA A 2 22.07 -12.32 15.90
N VAL A 3 21.11 -13.00 15.26
CA VAL A 3 19.73 -12.50 15.04
C VAL A 3 19.04 -12.05 16.34
N SER A 4 19.33 -12.75 17.44
CA SER A 4 18.87 -12.39 18.79
C SER A 4 19.28 -10.98 19.20
N ASP A 5 20.47 -10.54 18.81
CA ASP A 5 21.05 -9.27 19.24
C ASP A 5 20.35 -8.10 18.52
N LEU A 6 19.95 -8.28 17.26
CA LEU A 6 19.23 -7.27 16.48
C LEU A 6 17.82 -7.02 17.02
N ILE A 7 17.08 -8.07 17.36
CA ILE A 7 15.73 -7.93 17.97
C ILE A 7 15.84 -7.30 19.36
N GLN A 8 16.85 -7.68 20.15
CA GLN A 8 17.07 -7.09 21.47
C GLN A 8 17.45 -5.60 21.38
N GLN A 9 18.34 -5.23 20.46
CA GLN A 9 18.68 -3.84 20.18
C GLN A 9 17.47 -3.04 19.69
N ALA A 10 16.65 -3.61 18.82
CA ALA A 10 15.44 -2.95 18.34
C ALA A 10 14.41 -2.77 19.44
N ARG A 11 14.25 -3.76 20.33
CA ARG A 11 13.42 -3.63 21.52
C ARG A 11 13.88 -2.48 22.42
N ALA A 12 15.19 -2.29 22.55
CA ALA A 12 15.74 -1.17 23.30
C ALA A 12 15.39 0.20 22.69
N ARG A 13 15.14 0.30 21.38
CA ARG A 13 14.70 1.56 20.72
C ARG A 13 13.34 2.03 21.22
N PHE A 14 12.45 1.12 21.61
CA PHE A 14 11.15 1.46 22.19
C PHE A 14 11.24 1.87 23.66
N GLY A 15 12.39 1.69 24.31
CA GLY A 15 12.66 2.14 25.68
C GLY A 15 11.67 1.56 26.69
N LYS A 16 10.96 2.43 27.42
CA LYS A 16 9.93 2.05 28.39
C LYS A 16 8.55 1.78 27.78
N ASN A 17 8.38 2.03 26.48
CA ASN A 17 7.10 1.85 25.82
C ASN A 17 6.83 0.37 25.55
N SER A 18 5.55 0.02 25.47
CA SER A 18 5.10 -1.35 25.21
C SER A 18 5.63 -1.85 23.87
N SER A 19 6.39 -2.95 23.91
CA SER A 19 6.88 -3.68 22.74
C SER A 19 6.72 -5.17 22.94
N VAL A 20 6.40 -5.88 21.87
CA VAL A 20 6.16 -7.32 21.86
C VAL A 20 6.81 -7.94 20.63
N VAL A 21 7.47 -9.07 20.82
CA VAL A 21 7.93 -9.92 19.72
C VAL A 21 6.76 -10.78 19.29
N LEU A 22 6.48 -10.77 18.00
CA LEU A 22 5.42 -11.52 17.35
C LEU A 22 6.06 -12.63 16.52
N LEU A 23 5.51 -13.83 16.67
CA LEU A 23 5.94 -15.04 15.98
C LEU A 23 4.77 -15.61 15.18
N PRO A 24 5.04 -16.33 14.08
CA PRO A 24 4.00 -16.89 13.22
C PRO A 24 3.18 -18.00 13.91
N ASP A 25 3.79 -18.75 14.83
CA ASP A 25 3.17 -19.88 15.55
C ASP A 25 2.32 -19.43 16.75
N GLN A 26 2.46 -18.18 17.18
CA GLN A 26 1.82 -17.66 18.39
C GLN A 26 0.74 -16.64 18.04
N SER A 27 -0.50 -16.95 18.41
CA SER A 27 -1.58 -15.97 18.31
C SER A 27 -1.40 -14.85 19.34
N THR A 28 -1.66 -13.64 18.90
CA THR A 28 -1.69 -12.42 19.70
C THR A 28 -2.97 -12.25 20.53
N GLY A 29 -4.00 -13.05 20.25
CA GLY A 29 -5.34 -12.94 20.84
C GLY A 29 -6.22 -11.85 20.23
N GLU A 30 -5.70 -11.06 19.29
CA GLU A 30 -6.49 -10.07 18.54
C GLU A 30 -7.18 -10.71 17.33
N LYS A 31 -8.17 -10.01 16.76
CA LYS A 31 -8.78 -10.41 15.49
C LYS A 31 -7.98 -9.90 14.29
N PRO A 32 -7.96 -10.62 13.15
CA PRO A 32 -7.40 -10.13 11.90
C PRO A 32 -7.96 -8.77 11.50
N TRP A 33 -7.07 -7.81 11.25
CA TRP A 33 -7.44 -6.46 10.88
C TRP A 33 -6.52 -5.92 9.78
N GLU A 34 -7.07 -5.59 8.60
CA GLU A 34 -6.32 -4.94 7.52
C GLU A 34 -6.09 -3.46 7.81
N MET A 35 -4.85 -2.98 7.71
CA MET A 35 -4.46 -1.62 8.13
C MET A 35 -4.22 -0.65 6.97
N PHE A 36 -4.97 -0.78 5.88
CA PHE A 36 -4.94 0.09 4.70
C PHE A 36 -3.57 0.12 4.01
N VAL A 37 -2.80 -0.96 4.16
CA VAL A 37 -1.42 -1.08 3.68
C VAL A 37 -1.29 -2.10 2.55
N THR A 38 -2.28 -2.99 2.42
CA THR A 38 -2.31 -4.01 1.38
C THR A 38 -2.49 -3.35 0.02
N ASP A 39 -1.55 -3.61 -0.88
CA ASP A 39 -1.57 -3.10 -2.25
C ASP A 39 -2.22 -4.12 -3.21
N GLU A 40 -1.99 -5.41 -2.98
CA GLU A 40 -2.61 -6.51 -3.72
C GLU A 40 -2.81 -7.70 -2.79
N HIS A 41 -4.00 -8.30 -2.88
CA HIS A 41 -4.37 -9.51 -2.17
C HIS A 41 -4.79 -10.56 -3.20
N THR A 42 -3.99 -11.60 -3.36
CA THR A 42 -4.24 -12.68 -4.34
C THR A 42 -4.17 -14.04 -3.68
N GLU A 43 -4.54 -15.10 -4.41
CA GLU A 43 -4.48 -16.47 -3.92
C GLU A 43 -3.06 -16.94 -3.56
N HIS A 44 -2.04 -16.41 -4.25
CA HIS A 44 -0.65 -16.90 -4.16
C HIS A 44 0.29 -15.93 -3.47
N TYR A 45 0.03 -14.63 -3.57
CA TYR A 45 0.84 -13.61 -2.90
C TYR A 45 0.02 -12.42 -2.41
N LEU A 46 0.55 -11.79 -1.37
CA LEU A 46 0.05 -10.53 -0.82
C LEU A 46 1.18 -9.51 -0.90
N THR A 47 0.87 -8.29 -1.33
CA THR A 47 1.84 -7.19 -1.37
C THR A 47 1.42 -6.05 -0.47
N LEU A 48 2.38 -5.49 0.25
CA LEU A 48 2.20 -4.28 1.04
C LEU A 48 2.90 -3.11 0.38
N LYS A 49 2.28 -1.93 0.41
CA LYS A 49 2.90 -0.70 -0.08
C LYS A 49 4.17 -0.41 0.72
N ALA A 50 5.32 -0.38 0.04
CA ALA A 50 6.56 0.09 0.64
C ALA A 50 6.45 1.60 0.93
N GLY A 51 6.93 2.03 2.09
CA GLY A 51 6.92 3.44 2.48
C GLY A 51 7.73 4.30 1.48
N GLY A 52 7.25 5.51 1.19
CA GLY A 52 8.04 6.53 0.49
C GLY A 52 7.51 7.06 -0.85
N ASP A 53 6.37 6.57 -1.37
CA ASP A 53 5.86 7.04 -2.66
C ASP A 53 4.33 7.11 -2.76
N THR A 54 3.68 7.51 -1.67
CA THR A 54 2.21 7.69 -1.60
C THR A 54 1.69 8.83 -2.47
N GLY A 55 2.56 9.77 -2.87
CA GLY A 55 2.23 10.91 -3.74
C GLY A 55 2.37 10.64 -5.23
N ARG A 56 2.67 9.41 -5.64
CA ARG A 56 2.90 9.07 -7.05
C ARG A 56 1.67 9.34 -7.91
N GLY A 57 1.84 10.09 -8.99
CA GLY A 57 0.77 10.48 -9.90
C GLY A 57 0.11 11.81 -9.53
N MET A 58 0.44 12.39 -8.38
CA MET A 58 -0.17 13.64 -7.90
C MET A 58 0.17 14.81 -8.83
N LEU A 59 1.42 14.90 -9.33
CA LEU A 59 1.82 15.97 -10.25
C LEU A 59 1.07 15.87 -11.58
N THR A 60 0.99 14.66 -12.14
CA THR A 60 0.20 14.40 -13.35
C THR A 60 -1.28 14.65 -13.12
N GLY A 61 -1.82 14.24 -11.97
CA GLY A 61 -3.20 14.47 -11.57
C GLY A 61 -3.52 15.97 -11.53
N MET A 62 -2.67 16.79 -10.90
CA MET A 62 -2.87 18.24 -10.85
C MET A 62 -2.79 18.88 -12.24
N MET A 63 -1.70 18.59 -12.98
CA MET A 63 -1.45 19.22 -14.28
C MET A 63 -2.44 18.76 -15.35
N GLY A 64 -2.73 17.46 -15.43
CA GLY A 64 -3.62 16.88 -16.44
C GLY A 64 -5.09 16.87 -16.04
N GLY A 65 -5.40 16.84 -14.75
CA GLY A 65 -6.77 16.82 -14.24
C GLY A 65 -7.42 18.18 -14.37
N ILE A 66 -7.31 19.02 -13.35
CA ILE A 66 -7.95 20.35 -13.37
C ILE A 66 -7.29 21.26 -14.41
N GLY A 67 -5.96 21.32 -14.44
CA GLY A 67 -5.23 22.14 -15.42
C GLY A 67 -5.53 21.72 -16.86
N GLY A 68 -5.41 20.43 -17.15
CA GLY A 68 -5.65 19.87 -18.47
C GLY A 68 -7.09 20.02 -18.94
N LEU A 69 -8.08 19.73 -18.10
CA LEU A 69 -9.49 19.92 -18.46
C LEU A 69 -9.86 21.38 -18.71
N THR A 70 -9.31 22.29 -17.91
CA THR A 70 -9.53 23.72 -18.11
C THR A 70 -8.98 24.16 -19.47
N MET A 71 -7.77 23.72 -19.82
CA MET A 71 -7.16 24.05 -21.11
C MET A 71 -7.86 23.37 -22.29
N LEU A 72 -8.34 22.13 -22.13
CA LEU A 72 -9.17 21.46 -23.13
C LEU A 72 -10.49 22.21 -23.37
N PHE A 73 -11.12 22.71 -22.30
CA PHE A 73 -12.31 23.55 -22.41
C PHE A 73 -12.03 24.85 -23.18
N PHE A 74 -10.92 25.55 -22.89
CA PHE A 74 -10.53 26.75 -23.65
C PHE A 74 -10.19 26.43 -25.11
N SER A 75 -9.50 25.32 -25.38
CA SER A 75 -9.22 24.86 -26.74
C SER A 75 -10.52 24.64 -27.54
N LEU A 76 -11.54 24.02 -26.92
CA LEU A 76 -12.86 23.85 -27.53
C LEU A 76 -13.55 25.19 -27.78
N LEU A 77 -13.48 26.14 -26.84
CA LEU A 77 -14.06 27.49 -27.02
C LEU A 77 -13.42 28.23 -28.21
N PHE A 78 -12.09 28.19 -28.35
CA PHE A 78 -11.41 28.80 -29.49
C PHE A 78 -11.82 28.15 -30.81
N ALA A 79 -11.94 26.81 -30.83
CA ALA A 79 -12.41 26.10 -32.02
C ALA A 79 -13.84 26.49 -32.41
N LEU A 80 -14.75 26.64 -31.43
CA LEU A 80 -16.13 27.09 -31.66
C LEU A 80 -16.21 28.54 -32.15
N GLN A 81 -15.25 29.38 -31.79
CA GLN A 81 -15.11 30.76 -32.28
C GLN A 81 -14.45 30.85 -33.66
N GLY A 82 -14.01 29.72 -34.23
CA GLY A 82 -13.32 29.65 -35.52
C GLY A 82 -11.82 29.88 -35.44
N ASP A 83 -11.26 30.09 -34.23
CA ASP A 83 -9.82 30.22 -34.03
C ASP A 83 -9.15 28.86 -33.83
N ILE A 84 -8.97 28.17 -34.96
CA ILE A 84 -8.34 26.84 -34.98
C ILE A 84 -6.86 26.93 -34.55
N LYS A 85 -6.18 28.06 -34.80
CA LYS A 85 -4.76 28.20 -34.46
C LYS A 85 -4.57 28.25 -32.95
N ASP A 86 -5.36 29.06 -32.27
CA ASP A 86 -5.32 29.16 -30.82
C ASP A 86 -5.79 27.87 -30.16
N ALA A 87 -6.81 27.21 -30.71
CA ALA A 87 -7.26 25.90 -30.24
C ALA A 87 -6.13 24.85 -30.28
N ILE A 88 -5.41 24.74 -31.40
CA ILE A 88 -4.28 23.80 -31.56
C ILE A 88 -3.12 24.19 -30.65
N PHE A 89 -2.83 25.49 -30.52
CA PHE A 89 -1.78 25.98 -29.63
C PHE A 89 -2.07 25.61 -28.18
N THR A 90 -3.28 25.86 -27.68
CA THR A 90 -3.69 25.50 -26.32
C THR A 90 -3.58 23.99 -26.07
N LEU A 91 -4.01 23.16 -27.03
CA LEU A 91 -3.92 21.70 -26.91
C LEU A 91 -2.46 21.22 -26.89
N SER A 92 -1.62 21.77 -27.77
CA SER A 92 -0.20 21.46 -27.84
C SER A 92 0.53 21.87 -26.57
N PHE A 93 0.23 23.06 -26.03
CA PHE A 93 0.78 23.55 -24.78
C PHE A 93 0.38 22.67 -23.59
N THR A 94 -0.88 22.25 -23.53
CA THR A 94 -1.38 21.32 -22.51
C THR A 94 -0.62 20.00 -22.56
N ALA A 95 -0.48 19.41 -23.75
CA ALA A 95 0.28 18.18 -23.93
C ALA A 95 1.76 18.35 -23.52
N ALA A 96 2.38 19.49 -23.86
CA ALA A 96 3.75 19.79 -23.50
C ALA A 96 3.99 19.93 -21.99
N LEU A 97 2.97 20.29 -21.20
CA LEU A 97 3.08 20.33 -19.74
C LEU A 97 2.79 18.98 -19.08
N VAL A 98 1.72 18.30 -19.53
CA VAL A 98 1.23 17.07 -18.88
C VAL A 98 2.11 15.87 -19.23
N LEU A 99 2.55 15.74 -20.49
CA LEU A 99 3.30 14.56 -20.94
C LEU A 99 4.64 14.42 -20.21
N PRO A 100 5.48 15.46 -20.04
CA PRO A 100 6.73 15.31 -19.30
C PRO A 100 6.52 14.87 -17.85
N ALA A 101 5.52 15.43 -17.16
CA ALA A 101 5.19 15.05 -15.79
C ALA A 101 4.75 13.58 -15.71
N PHE A 102 3.83 13.16 -16.58
CA PHE A 102 3.37 11.78 -16.68
C PHE A 102 4.51 10.82 -17.00
N LEU A 103 5.35 11.18 -17.97
CA LEU A 103 6.48 10.37 -18.40
C LEU A 103 7.56 10.25 -17.33
N TRP A 104 7.80 11.31 -16.55
CA TRP A 104 8.70 11.30 -15.40
C TRP A 104 8.16 10.41 -14.28
N GLU A 105 6.88 10.59 -13.90
CA GLU A 105 6.27 9.84 -12.82
C GLU A 105 6.12 8.34 -13.15
N THR A 106 5.85 7.98 -14.40
CA THR A 106 5.72 6.57 -14.83
C THR A 106 7.05 5.88 -15.12
N ARG A 107 8.14 6.62 -15.38
CA ARG A 107 9.47 6.04 -15.63
C ARG A 107 10.33 5.96 -14.38
N ARG A 108 10.16 6.87 -13.42
CA ARG A 108 10.92 6.82 -12.18
C ARG A 108 10.56 5.53 -11.41
N PRO A 109 11.56 4.76 -10.95
CA PRO A 109 11.33 3.52 -10.22
C PRO A 109 10.44 3.79 -8.99
N LEU A 110 9.35 3.03 -8.88
CA LEU A 110 8.59 2.90 -7.63
C LEU A 110 9.43 2.04 -6.66
N PRO A 111 9.42 2.22 -5.34
CA PRO A 111 9.96 1.18 -4.45
C PRO A 111 9.21 -0.15 -4.68
N LEU A 112 9.91 -1.29 -4.66
CA LEU A 112 9.23 -2.59 -4.74
C LEU A 112 8.39 -2.78 -3.47
N PRO A 113 7.17 -3.33 -3.59
CA PRO A 113 6.34 -3.61 -2.42
C PRO A 113 6.98 -4.69 -1.55
N ILE A 114 6.58 -4.79 -0.29
CA ILE A 114 6.93 -5.97 0.53
C ILE A 114 6.03 -7.12 0.07
N LEU A 115 6.62 -8.25 -0.29
CA LEU A 115 5.92 -9.34 -0.97
C LEU A 115 5.88 -10.57 -0.08
N PHE A 116 4.68 -11.01 0.29
CA PHE A 116 4.43 -12.24 1.03
C PHE A 116 4.02 -13.31 0.03
N ASN A 117 4.87 -14.29 -0.22
CA ASN A 117 4.56 -15.44 -1.07
C ASN A 117 4.03 -16.57 -0.21
N ARG A 118 2.74 -16.86 -0.36
CA ARG A 118 2.06 -17.92 0.37
C ARG A 118 2.51 -19.31 -0.05
N ARG A 119 2.82 -19.50 -1.34
CA ARG A 119 3.20 -20.82 -1.89
C ARG A 119 4.55 -21.29 -1.33
N THR A 120 5.57 -20.44 -1.36
CA THR A 120 6.87 -20.77 -0.76
C THR A 120 6.92 -20.49 0.75
N ARG A 121 5.91 -19.82 1.31
CA ARG A 121 5.91 -19.33 2.70
C ARG A 121 7.16 -18.48 2.99
N GLU A 122 7.43 -17.51 2.13
CA GLU A 122 8.55 -16.59 2.26
C GLU A 122 8.11 -15.15 2.07
N VAL A 123 8.81 -14.23 2.75
CA VAL A 123 8.64 -12.79 2.58
C VAL A 123 9.85 -12.24 1.86
N TYR A 124 9.62 -11.44 0.82
CA TYR A 124 10.66 -10.78 0.03
C TYR A 124 10.57 -9.27 0.19
N PHE A 125 11.75 -8.65 0.25
CA PHE A 125 11.90 -7.21 0.33
C PHE A 125 13.09 -6.78 -0.53
N ASP A 126 12.96 -5.66 -1.22
CA ASP A 126 14.08 -5.05 -1.94
C ASP A 126 14.54 -3.81 -1.19
N HIS A 127 15.83 -3.75 -0.89
CA HIS A 127 16.46 -2.56 -0.35
C HIS A 127 17.57 -2.12 -1.28
N ASN A 128 17.36 -1.00 -1.99
CA ASN A 128 18.33 -0.42 -2.92
C ASN A 128 18.80 -1.41 -4.02
N GLY A 129 17.93 -2.28 -4.52
CA GLY A 129 18.26 -3.29 -5.53
C GLY A 129 18.87 -4.58 -4.97
N GLU A 130 19.04 -4.67 -3.65
CA GLU A 130 19.45 -5.90 -2.98
C GLU A 130 18.24 -6.66 -2.46
N LEU A 131 18.20 -7.97 -2.74
CA LEU A 131 17.10 -8.85 -2.35
C LEU A 131 17.31 -9.35 -0.91
N PHE A 132 16.35 -9.00 -0.07
CA PHE A 132 16.20 -9.52 1.28
C PHE A 132 15.04 -10.51 1.33
N HIS A 133 15.18 -11.55 2.13
CA HIS A 133 14.17 -12.57 2.31
C HIS A 133 14.15 -13.12 3.74
N THR A 134 13.05 -13.75 4.10
CA THR A 134 12.93 -14.50 5.35
C THR A 134 11.83 -15.56 5.22
N PRO A 135 12.02 -16.78 5.74
CA PRO A 135 10.96 -17.78 5.78
C PRO A 135 9.88 -17.36 6.76
N TRP A 136 8.63 -17.53 6.37
CA TRP A 136 7.48 -17.22 7.22
C TRP A 136 7.47 -18.06 8.50
N ASP A 137 7.80 -19.35 8.44
CA ASP A 137 7.74 -20.24 9.60
C ASP A 137 8.71 -19.87 10.74
N GLY A 138 9.78 -19.11 10.43
CA GLY A 138 10.79 -18.67 11.38
C GLY A 138 10.92 -17.15 11.49
N ILE A 139 9.96 -16.41 10.94
CA ILE A 139 10.01 -14.95 10.93
C ILE A 139 9.89 -14.42 12.35
N GLN A 140 10.68 -13.38 12.66
CA GLN A 140 10.52 -12.62 13.88
C GLN A 140 10.03 -11.24 13.52
N ALA A 141 8.90 -10.86 14.11
CA ALA A 141 8.35 -9.53 14.01
C ALA A 141 8.41 -8.82 15.36
N LEU A 142 8.61 -7.50 15.34
CA LEU A 142 8.63 -6.65 16.50
C LEU A 142 7.56 -5.58 16.33
N ALA A 143 6.57 -5.60 17.22
CA ALA A 143 5.58 -4.56 17.30
C ALA A 143 5.87 -3.68 18.52
N GLY A 144 5.95 -2.37 18.34
CA GLY A 144 6.32 -1.46 19.42
C GLY A 144 5.68 -0.09 19.29
N GLU A 145 5.29 0.47 20.43
CA GLU A 145 4.77 1.83 20.50
C GLU A 145 5.86 2.84 20.77
N PHE A 146 5.70 4.02 20.20
CA PHE A 146 6.57 5.15 20.44
C PHE A 146 5.80 6.45 20.29
N ILE A 147 6.30 7.48 20.96
CA ILE A 147 5.75 8.83 20.85
C ILE A 147 6.66 9.61 19.93
N MET A 148 6.09 10.13 18.84
CA MET A 148 6.78 11.10 18.00
C MET A 148 6.36 12.50 18.45
N VAL A 149 7.35 13.33 18.78
CA VAL A 149 7.12 14.73 19.15
C VAL A 149 7.54 15.61 17.98
N GLY A 150 6.57 16.25 17.34
CA GLY A 150 6.79 17.16 16.22
C GLY A 150 6.51 18.62 16.60
N PRO A 151 7.17 19.60 15.96
CA PRO A 151 6.95 21.03 16.24
C PRO A 151 5.49 21.50 16.05
N HIS A 152 4.74 20.81 15.19
CA HIS A 152 3.36 21.18 14.82
C HIS A 152 2.32 20.10 15.15
N THR A 153 2.74 18.92 15.60
CA THR A 153 1.84 17.77 15.86
C THR A 153 1.69 17.45 17.36
N GLY A 154 2.46 18.11 18.23
CA GLY A 154 2.56 17.71 19.64
C GLY A 154 3.12 16.29 19.79
N GLY A 155 2.84 15.66 20.94
CA GLY A 155 3.15 14.25 21.17
C GLY A 155 2.08 13.35 20.56
N MET A 156 2.41 12.65 19.48
CA MET A 156 1.52 11.69 18.83
C MET A 156 2.00 10.26 19.12
N ARG A 157 1.09 9.44 19.65
CA ARG A 157 1.34 8.01 19.87
C ARG A 157 1.25 7.27 18.55
N ASN A 158 2.29 6.51 18.25
CA ASN A 158 2.45 5.72 17.04
C ASN A 158 2.86 4.30 17.42
N ALA A 159 2.66 3.37 16.49
CA ALA A 159 3.13 2.01 16.65
C ALA A 159 3.69 1.51 15.33
N SER A 160 4.87 0.89 15.35
CA SER A 160 5.43 0.19 14.19
C SER A 160 5.28 -1.31 14.36
N LEU A 161 5.16 -2.00 13.22
CA LEU A 161 5.36 -3.44 13.09
C LEU A 161 6.53 -3.62 12.12
N GLU A 162 7.59 -4.26 12.58
CA GLU A 162 8.82 -4.47 11.84
C GLU A 162 9.12 -5.96 11.75
N ILE A 163 9.54 -6.44 10.58
CA ILE A 163 9.97 -7.83 10.39
C ILE A 163 11.48 -7.89 10.19
N LEU A 164 12.09 -8.96 10.67
CA LEU A 164 13.49 -9.23 10.40
C LEU A 164 13.64 -9.99 9.08
N VAL A 165 14.42 -9.41 8.16
CA VAL A 165 14.78 -10.01 6.87
C VAL A 165 16.30 -10.08 6.71
N ARG A 166 16.79 -11.04 5.94
CA ARG A 166 18.24 -11.23 5.68
C ARG A 166 18.54 -11.10 4.19
N ARG A 167 19.73 -10.63 3.85
CA ARG A 167 20.15 -10.51 2.46
C ARG A 167 20.39 -11.88 1.86
N LEU A 168 19.91 -12.09 0.63
CA LEU A 168 20.15 -13.33 -0.11
C LEU A 168 21.66 -13.52 -0.33
N GLY A 169 22.20 -14.65 0.12
CA GLY A 169 23.62 -15.03 0.03
C GLY A 169 24.50 -14.48 1.14
N GLU A 170 24.00 -13.56 1.98
CA GLU A 170 24.75 -12.91 3.07
C GLU A 170 23.90 -12.90 4.35
N PRO A 171 23.78 -14.03 5.07
CA PRO A 171 22.86 -14.17 6.19
C PRO A 171 23.17 -13.25 7.38
N ASP A 172 24.43 -12.82 7.52
CA ASP A 172 24.86 -11.85 8.53
C ASP A 172 24.31 -10.43 8.30
N ASN A 173 23.89 -10.12 7.07
CA ASN A 173 23.34 -8.82 6.71
C ASN A 173 21.81 -8.85 6.86
N ALA A 174 21.34 -8.51 8.06
CA ALA A 174 19.93 -8.51 8.41
C ALA A 174 19.40 -7.10 8.71
N LEU A 175 18.16 -6.84 8.29
CA LEU A 175 17.49 -5.56 8.44
C LEU A 175 16.11 -5.74 9.07
N LEU A 176 15.68 -4.73 9.84
CA LEU A 176 14.30 -4.60 10.30
C LEU A 176 13.52 -3.73 9.33
N VAL A 177 12.47 -4.29 8.76
CA VAL A 177 11.66 -3.66 7.72
C VAL A 177 10.27 -3.38 8.27
N SER A 178 9.86 -2.12 8.24
CA SER A 178 8.54 -1.72 8.69
C SER A 178 7.46 -2.13 7.68
N LEU A 179 6.41 -2.80 8.14
CA LEU A 179 5.29 -3.29 7.32
C LEU A 179 4.22 -2.22 7.02
N GLY A 180 4.58 -0.93 7.11
CA GLY A 180 3.72 0.18 6.76
C GLY A 180 4.01 1.44 7.59
N LEU A 181 3.26 2.51 7.34
CA LEU A 181 3.42 3.75 8.09
C LEU A 181 2.95 3.57 9.54
N PRO A 182 3.73 4.03 10.55
CA PRO A 182 3.40 3.85 11.96
C PRO A 182 2.45 4.92 12.52
N MET A 183 2.17 5.98 11.76
CA MET A 183 1.42 7.14 12.26
C MET A 183 -0.02 6.80 12.62
N GLY A 184 -0.46 7.23 13.80
CA GLY A 184 -1.84 7.09 14.26
C GLY A 184 -2.27 5.65 14.61
N LYS A 185 -1.33 4.70 14.66
CA LYS A 185 -1.59 3.30 14.98
C LYS A 185 -1.27 2.99 16.44
N THR A 186 -2.00 2.03 17.01
CA THR A 186 -1.75 1.50 18.35
C THR A 186 -1.09 0.12 18.27
N LEU A 187 -0.53 -0.36 19.38
CA LEU A 187 0.00 -1.72 19.45
C LEU A 187 -1.06 -2.78 19.13
N GLN A 188 -2.29 -2.55 19.57
CA GLN A 188 -3.41 -3.44 19.31
C GLN A 188 -3.69 -3.57 17.81
N MET A 189 -3.70 -2.44 17.08
CA MET A 189 -3.86 -2.46 15.62
C MET A 189 -2.72 -3.21 14.93
N GLN A 190 -1.47 -3.03 15.41
CA GLN A 190 -0.32 -3.76 14.87
C GLN A 190 -0.41 -5.27 15.10
N LYS A 191 -0.91 -5.70 16.26
CA LYS A 191 -1.21 -7.12 16.54
C LYS A 191 -2.33 -7.65 15.64
N GLY A 192 -3.43 -6.92 15.49
CA GLY A 192 -4.52 -7.31 14.59
C GLY A 192 -4.06 -7.45 13.13
N PHE A 193 -3.15 -6.60 12.68
CA PHE A 193 -2.54 -6.73 11.36
C PHE A 193 -1.58 -7.91 11.24
N TRP A 194 -0.85 -8.23 12.31
CA TRP A 194 -0.08 -9.46 12.34
C TRP A 194 -0.98 -10.69 12.18
N GLU A 195 -2.14 -10.71 12.85
CA GLU A 195 -3.14 -11.79 12.69
C GLU A 195 -3.73 -11.84 11.28
N TRP A 196 -3.89 -10.69 10.61
CA TRP A 196 -4.27 -10.64 9.19
C TRP A 196 -3.25 -11.32 8.30
N LEU A 197 -1.96 -11.01 8.47
CA LEU A 197 -0.88 -11.67 7.73
C LEU A 197 -0.78 -13.16 8.05
N ARG A 198 -0.95 -13.54 9.32
CA ARG A 198 -0.96 -14.93 9.77
C ARG A 198 -2.11 -15.73 9.18
N ALA A 199 -3.33 -15.19 9.22
CA ALA A 199 -4.50 -15.81 8.60
C ALA A 199 -4.28 -16.00 7.09
N TYR A 200 -3.72 -15.00 6.40
CA TYR A 200 -3.37 -15.09 4.99
C TYR A 200 -2.36 -16.22 4.69
N MET A 201 -1.24 -16.22 5.41
CA MET A 201 -0.13 -17.14 5.16
C MET A 201 -0.46 -18.58 5.56
N ASP A 202 -1.19 -18.78 6.67
CA ASP A 202 -1.45 -20.10 7.23
C ASP A 202 -2.78 -20.69 6.76
N ASN A 203 -3.86 -19.92 6.79
CA ASN A 203 -5.21 -20.44 6.58
C ASN A 203 -5.69 -20.31 5.14
N GLY A 204 -5.17 -19.35 4.37
CA GLY A 204 -5.56 -19.16 2.98
C GLY A 204 -5.74 -17.70 2.61
N PRO A 205 -5.91 -17.41 1.30
CA PRO A 205 -6.25 -16.05 0.88
C PRO A 205 -7.58 -15.57 1.45
N TRP A 206 -8.51 -16.49 1.73
CA TRP A 206 -9.86 -16.18 2.20
C TRP A 206 -10.04 -16.73 3.61
N PHE A 207 -10.37 -15.85 4.54
CA PHE A 207 -10.58 -16.17 5.94
C PHE A 207 -11.71 -15.32 6.52
N ASP A 208 -12.25 -15.75 7.66
CA ASP A 208 -13.31 -15.06 8.38
C ASP A 208 -12.78 -14.05 9.42
N GLU A 209 -13.69 -13.42 10.17
CA GLU A 209 -13.36 -12.45 11.23
C GLU A 209 -12.48 -13.03 12.36
N ASN A 210 -12.42 -14.35 12.49
CA ASN A 210 -11.60 -15.04 13.49
C ASN A 210 -10.29 -15.56 12.90
N GLY A 211 -10.03 -15.25 11.62
CA GLY A 211 -8.86 -15.70 10.87
C GLY A 211 -8.93 -17.15 10.44
N GLN A 212 -10.07 -17.83 10.60
CA GLN A 212 -10.23 -19.22 10.16
C GLN A 212 -10.43 -19.27 8.65
N ARG A 213 -9.98 -20.37 8.02
CA ARG A 213 -10.14 -20.55 6.58
C ARG A 213 -11.62 -20.49 6.19
N SER A 214 -11.91 -19.68 5.17
CA SER A 214 -13.24 -19.52 4.59
C SER A 214 -13.18 -19.85 3.10
N GLU A 215 -14.28 -20.37 2.56
CA GLU A 215 -14.45 -20.48 1.09
C GLU A 215 -14.92 -19.16 0.47
N SER A 216 -15.52 -18.28 1.29
CA SER A 216 -16.04 -16.98 0.89
C SER A 216 -15.01 -15.88 1.12
N ASP A 217 -14.88 -14.97 0.15
CA ASP A 217 -14.00 -13.80 0.20
C ASP A 217 -14.69 -12.53 0.74
N VAL A 218 -15.92 -12.65 1.25
CA VAL A 218 -16.75 -11.50 1.71
C VAL A 218 -16.05 -10.65 2.76
N PHE A 219 -15.58 -11.26 3.86
CA PHE A 219 -14.89 -10.54 4.94
C PHE A 219 -13.61 -9.84 4.45
N VAL A 220 -12.82 -10.56 3.64
CA VAL A 220 -11.57 -10.02 3.10
C VAL A 220 -11.84 -8.85 2.15
N ARG A 221 -12.85 -8.97 1.28
CA ARG A 221 -13.27 -7.89 0.39
C ARG A 221 -13.79 -6.69 1.16
N GLU A 222 -14.59 -6.90 2.20
CA GLU A 222 -15.09 -5.83 3.06
C GLU A 222 -13.94 -5.04 3.69
N MET A 223 -12.99 -5.72 4.33
CA MET A 223 -11.81 -5.10 4.91
C MET A 223 -10.97 -4.35 3.87
N LEU A 224 -10.73 -4.95 2.69
CA LEU A 224 -9.96 -4.29 1.63
C LEU A 224 -10.73 -3.11 1.01
N SER A 225 -12.05 -3.16 0.93
CA SER A 225 -12.89 -2.08 0.42
C SER A 225 -12.95 -0.87 1.35
N ALA A 226 -12.68 -1.07 2.64
CA ALA A 226 -12.54 0.04 3.58
C ALA A 226 -11.31 0.91 3.25
N HIS A 227 -10.34 0.41 2.46
CA HIS A 227 -9.28 1.21 1.87
C HIS A 227 -9.81 2.13 0.77
N MET A 228 -10.27 3.32 1.17
CA MET A 228 -10.74 4.36 0.26
C MET A 228 -9.62 4.88 -0.62
N LYS A 229 -9.75 4.71 -1.94
CA LYS A 229 -8.88 5.37 -2.92
C LYS A 229 -9.37 6.79 -3.22
N PRO A 230 -8.51 7.69 -3.74
CA PRO A 230 -8.91 9.04 -4.15
C PRO A 230 -10.17 9.09 -5.04
N THR A 231 -10.40 8.13 -5.95
CA THR A 231 -11.60 8.12 -6.78
C THR A 231 -12.86 7.62 -6.08
N ASP A 232 -12.74 6.94 -4.93
CA ASP A 232 -13.86 6.33 -4.20
C ASP A 232 -14.63 7.37 -3.36
N PHE A 233 -14.02 8.53 -3.09
CA PHE A 233 -14.66 9.62 -2.34
C PHE A 233 -15.93 10.15 -3.01
N LEU A 234 -15.95 10.33 -4.34
CA LEU A 234 -17.13 10.84 -5.03
C LEU A 234 -18.34 9.88 -4.93
N PRO A 235 -18.20 8.57 -5.22
CA PRO A 235 -19.24 7.58 -4.93
C PRO A 235 -19.69 7.59 -3.47
N TRP A 236 -18.75 7.66 -2.51
CA TRP A 236 -19.05 7.69 -1.08
C TRP A 236 -19.88 8.92 -0.69
N VAL A 237 -19.52 10.11 -1.17
CA VAL A 237 -20.31 11.34 -0.93
C VAL A 237 -21.71 11.19 -1.51
N LYS A 238 -21.85 10.65 -2.74
CA LYS A 238 -23.16 10.41 -3.36
C LYS A 238 -24.01 9.42 -2.54
N GLN A 239 -23.40 8.34 -2.05
CA GLN A 239 -24.09 7.37 -1.21
C GLN A 239 -24.56 8.01 0.10
N LYS A 240 -23.69 8.74 0.79
CA LYS A 240 -24.03 9.46 2.02
C LYS A 240 -25.19 10.43 1.83
N ILE A 241 -25.20 11.17 0.72
CA ILE A 241 -26.31 12.08 0.37
C ILE A 241 -27.59 11.29 0.09
N ALA A 242 -27.51 10.14 -0.59
CA ALA A 242 -28.66 9.28 -0.85
C ALA A 242 -29.26 8.69 0.44
N GLU A 243 -28.42 8.30 1.39
CA GLU A 243 -28.85 7.83 2.72
C GLU A 243 -29.54 8.93 3.53
N LYS A 244 -28.95 10.15 3.56
CA LYS A 244 -29.63 11.32 4.15
C LYS A 244 -30.97 11.61 3.47
N LYS A 245 -31.01 11.54 2.14
CA LYS A 245 -32.25 11.74 1.37
C LYS A 245 -33.33 10.75 1.77
N ALA A 246 -32.98 9.47 1.92
CA ALA A 246 -33.91 8.43 2.35
C ALA A 246 -34.39 8.68 3.80
N ALA A 247 -33.47 9.00 4.72
CA ALA A 247 -33.79 9.25 6.13
C ALA A 247 -34.74 10.44 6.35
N HIS A 248 -34.64 11.48 5.52
CA HIS A 248 -35.50 12.68 5.63
C HIS A 248 -36.70 12.66 4.66
N GLY A 249 -37.05 11.50 4.07
CA GLY A 249 -38.19 11.39 3.16
C GLY A 249 -38.09 12.32 1.95
N GLY A 250 -36.87 12.60 1.49
CA GLY A 250 -36.56 13.45 0.35
C GLY A 250 -36.59 14.96 0.61
N LYS A 251 -36.81 15.42 1.84
CA LYS A 251 -36.89 16.86 2.19
C LYS A 251 -35.67 17.30 3.00
N ASN A 252 -35.17 18.51 2.78
CA ASN A 252 -34.11 19.15 3.58
C ASN A 252 -32.90 18.23 3.92
N TYR A 253 -32.46 17.42 2.96
CA TYR A 253 -31.43 16.40 3.19
C TYR A 253 -30.01 16.81 2.77
N LEU A 254 -29.89 17.97 2.12
CA LEU A 254 -28.64 18.50 1.57
C LEU A 254 -28.17 19.68 2.44
N ASP A 255 -27.11 19.48 3.21
CA ASP A 255 -26.44 20.56 3.92
C ASP A 255 -25.43 21.27 3.01
N TRP A 256 -25.02 22.49 3.39
CA TRP A 256 -23.96 23.22 2.68
C TRP A 256 -22.65 22.42 2.60
N THR A 257 -22.32 21.66 3.64
CA THR A 257 -21.14 20.79 3.69
C THR A 257 -21.24 19.62 2.70
N ASP A 258 -22.44 19.07 2.48
CA ASP A 258 -22.67 18.01 1.50
C ASP A 258 -22.58 18.56 0.07
N ALA A 259 -23.16 19.74 -0.17
CA ALA A 259 -23.05 20.42 -1.46
C ALA A 259 -21.59 20.78 -1.81
N PHE A 260 -20.85 21.32 -0.84
CA PHE A 260 -19.43 21.62 -0.99
C PHE A 260 -18.59 20.37 -1.25
N SER A 261 -18.82 19.30 -0.49
CA SER A 261 -18.14 18.00 -0.70
C SER A 261 -18.44 17.42 -2.08
N LEU A 262 -19.72 17.41 -2.50
CA LEU A 262 -20.11 16.89 -3.81
C LEU A 262 -19.48 17.68 -4.95
N PHE A 263 -19.48 19.01 -4.85
CA PHE A 263 -18.83 19.88 -5.83
C PHE A 263 -17.32 19.64 -5.87
N GLY A 264 -16.65 19.65 -4.72
CA GLY A 264 -15.21 19.42 -4.60
C GLY A 264 -14.81 18.07 -5.19
N GLU A 265 -15.41 16.98 -4.74
CA GLU A 265 -15.09 15.64 -5.24
C GLU A 265 -15.37 15.50 -6.73
N THR A 266 -16.41 16.14 -7.26
CA THR A 266 -16.68 16.15 -8.71
C THR A 266 -15.61 16.92 -9.48
N LEU A 267 -15.20 18.08 -8.98
CA LEU A 267 -14.19 18.93 -9.59
C LEU A 267 -12.80 18.27 -9.58
N PHE A 268 -12.43 17.63 -8.48
CA PHE A 268 -11.13 16.95 -8.30
C PHE A 268 -11.13 15.51 -8.82
N TYR A 269 -12.28 14.91 -9.17
CA TYR A 269 -12.35 13.54 -9.69
C TYR A 269 -11.39 13.26 -10.85
N PRO A 270 -11.25 14.13 -11.87
CA PRO A 270 -10.34 13.87 -12.99
C PRO A 270 -8.86 13.88 -12.56
N MET A 271 -8.51 14.71 -11.57
CA MET A 271 -7.18 14.72 -10.96
C MET A 271 -6.93 13.40 -10.22
N ASN A 272 -7.87 12.97 -9.37
CA ASN A 272 -7.77 11.73 -8.61
C ASN A 272 -7.65 10.51 -9.55
N TRP A 273 -8.47 10.48 -10.62
CA TRP A 273 -8.43 9.43 -11.63
C TRP A 273 -7.09 9.37 -12.36
N LEU A 274 -6.55 10.51 -12.81
CA LEU A 274 -5.24 10.56 -13.47
C LEU A 274 -4.09 10.18 -12.53
N GLN A 275 -4.18 10.56 -11.25
CA GLN A 275 -3.21 10.15 -10.24
C GLN A 275 -3.19 8.63 -10.09
N GLU A 276 -4.36 8.01 -9.90
CA GLU A 276 -4.47 6.55 -9.79
C GLU A 276 -4.02 5.83 -11.07
N PHE A 277 -4.40 6.35 -12.23
CA PHE A 277 -3.95 5.81 -13.52
C PHE A 277 -2.43 5.81 -13.64
N THR A 278 -1.79 6.94 -13.30
CA THR A 278 -0.33 7.09 -13.32
C THR A 278 0.35 6.14 -12.34
N TYR A 279 -0.20 6.02 -11.13
CA TYR A 279 0.27 5.06 -10.12
C TYR A 279 0.17 3.61 -10.62
N ASN A 280 -0.96 3.20 -11.18
CA ASN A 280 -1.17 1.85 -11.67
C ASN A 280 -0.20 1.47 -12.80
N ILE A 281 0.14 2.41 -13.68
CA ILE A 281 1.18 2.21 -14.70
C ILE A 281 2.56 2.01 -14.04
N ALA A 282 2.93 2.89 -13.11
CA ALA A 282 4.21 2.79 -12.40
C ALA A 282 4.32 1.46 -11.63
N LYS A 283 3.24 1.04 -10.96
CA LYS A 283 3.11 -0.24 -10.26
C LYS A 283 3.26 -1.44 -11.18
N ARG A 284 2.59 -1.44 -12.35
CA ARG A 284 2.75 -2.53 -13.33
C ARG A 284 4.20 -2.68 -13.79
N ARG A 285 4.91 -1.56 -13.99
CA ARG A 285 6.33 -1.58 -14.37
C ARG A 285 7.22 -2.03 -13.22
N SER A 286 6.88 -1.67 -11.98
CA SER A 286 7.69 -2.04 -10.81
C SER A 286 7.72 -3.54 -10.60
N ARG A 287 6.60 -4.25 -10.83
CA ARG A 287 6.51 -5.72 -10.76
C ARG A 287 7.55 -6.43 -11.61
N ASN A 288 7.82 -5.91 -12.82
CA ASN A 288 8.79 -6.51 -13.75
C ASN A 288 10.25 -6.34 -13.33
N ARG A 289 10.54 -5.65 -12.22
CA ARG A 289 11.89 -5.48 -11.70
C ARG A 289 12.24 -6.46 -10.59
N TRP A 290 11.28 -7.25 -10.11
CA TRP A 290 11.62 -8.34 -9.20
C TRP A 290 12.62 -9.27 -9.90
N PRO A 291 13.69 -9.72 -9.20
CA PRO A 291 14.63 -10.68 -9.76
C PRO A 291 13.92 -11.96 -10.21
N GLN A 292 14.43 -12.59 -11.26
CA GLN A 292 13.82 -13.76 -11.89
C GLN A 292 13.55 -14.89 -10.87
N ILE A 293 14.47 -15.08 -9.92
CA ILE A 293 14.37 -16.07 -8.84
C ILE A 293 13.10 -15.89 -7.97
N VAL A 294 12.64 -14.64 -7.80
CA VAL A 294 11.39 -14.32 -7.07
C VAL A 294 10.20 -14.48 -8.01
N THR A 295 10.26 -13.93 -9.23
CA THR A 295 9.13 -13.95 -10.16
C THR A 295 8.73 -15.37 -10.57
N GLU A 296 9.68 -16.28 -10.74
CA GLU A 296 9.40 -17.69 -11.05
C GLU A 296 8.60 -18.35 -9.91
N ARG A 297 8.97 -18.10 -8.64
CA ARG A 297 8.28 -18.64 -7.45
C ARG A 297 6.88 -18.09 -7.25
N LEU A 298 6.56 -16.95 -7.87
CA LEU A 298 5.22 -16.37 -7.84
C LEU A 298 4.27 -17.00 -8.86
N GLN A 299 4.79 -17.64 -9.92
CA GLN A 299 3.98 -18.29 -10.95
C GLN A 299 3.33 -19.57 -10.40
N PRO A 300 2.05 -19.87 -10.66
CA PRO A 300 1.35 -21.03 -10.08
C PRO A 300 2.01 -22.41 -10.31
N ASP A 301 2.77 -22.55 -11.38
CA ASP A 301 3.56 -23.71 -11.80
C ASP A 301 5.06 -23.59 -11.46
N GLY A 302 5.45 -22.48 -10.85
CA GLY A 302 6.83 -22.20 -10.45
C GLY A 302 7.31 -23.03 -9.26
N PRO A 303 8.64 -22.98 -8.99
CA PRO A 303 9.29 -23.80 -7.97
C PRO A 303 8.79 -23.47 -6.56
N MET A 304 8.63 -24.52 -5.74
CA MET A 304 8.23 -24.40 -4.33
C MET A 304 9.41 -24.35 -3.36
N THR A 305 10.63 -24.52 -3.86
CA THR A 305 11.87 -24.43 -3.07
C THR A 305 12.07 -23.02 -2.53
N ARG A 306 12.24 -22.90 -1.22
CA ARG A 306 12.49 -21.63 -0.55
C ARG A 306 13.89 -21.11 -0.86
N LEU A 307 14.09 -19.80 -0.86
CA LEU A 307 15.42 -19.20 -1.00
C LEU A 307 16.35 -19.64 0.13
N ILE A 308 15.82 -19.77 1.35
CA ILE A 308 16.62 -20.29 2.48
C ILE A 308 17.10 -21.73 2.26
N ASP A 309 16.29 -22.57 1.62
CA ASP A 309 16.67 -23.96 1.34
C ASP A 309 17.81 -23.99 0.30
N LEU A 310 17.77 -23.11 -0.71
CA LEU A 310 18.86 -22.94 -1.67
C LEU A 310 20.16 -22.42 -1.05
N GLU A 311 20.05 -21.54 -0.06
CA GLU A 311 21.23 -21.04 0.67
C GLU A 311 21.87 -22.14 1.52
N ARG A 312 21.06 -23.00 2.15
CA ARG A 312 21.55 -24.18 2.88
C ARG A 312 22.22 -25.19 1.96
N GLU A 313 21.66 -25.44 0.78
CA GLU A 313 22.29 -26.29 -0.24
C GLU A 313 23.67 -25.76 -0.68
N ARG A 314 23.86 -24.44 -0.62
CA ARG A 314 25.14 -23.77 -0.92
C ARG A 314 26.10 -23.73 0.28
N GLY A 315 25.72 -24.30 1.43
CA GLY A 315 26.54 -24.37 2.63
C GLY A 315 26.58 -23.07 3.46
N LEU A 316 25.62 -22.16 3.26
CA LEU A 316 25.47 -20.99 4.12
C LEU A 316 24.80 -21.40 5.44
N ASP A 317 25.22 -20.77 6.54
CA ASP A 317 24.60 -20.94 7.86
C ASP A 317 23.39 -20.00 7.99
N VAL A 318 22.18 -20.55 7.89
CA VAL A 318 20.91 -19.81 7.73
C VAL A 318 19.82 -20.22 8.70
#